data_AF-A0A6G8NUX5-F1
#
_entry.id   AF-A0A6G8NUX5-F1
#
_cell.length_a   1.000
_cell.length_b   1.000
_cell.length_c   1.000
_cell.angle_alpha   90.00
_cell.angle_beta   90.00
_cell.angle_gamma   90.00
#
_symmetry.space_group_name_H-M   'P 1'
#
loop_
_entity.id
_entity.type
_entity.pdbx_description
1 polymer ?
#
loop_
_entity_poly.entity_id
_entity_poly.type
_entity_poly.pdbx_seq_one_letter_code
_entity_poly.pdbx_strand_id
1 'polypeptide(L)'
;MVASEQSLRVRVEKWMGAVSAGHLHVRSIHRIRAGRCRCVCIEVERASGSACSSFTLFFFRHDDGAWHVYPPESVRPAMSIGRLAA
;
A
#
# COMPACT_ATOMS: atom_id res chain seq x y z
N MET A 1 -5.22 4.04 22.29
CA MET A 1 -3.83 4.00 21.82
C MET A 1 -3.85 4.32 20.34
N VAL A 2 -3.41 5.53 19.96
CA VAL A 2 -3.25 5.89 18.55
C VAL A 2 -2.22 4.93 17.97
N ALA A 3 -2.60 4.06 17.04
CA ALA A 3 -1.64 3.27 16.28
C ALA A 3 -0.66 4.28 15.69
N SER A 4 0.60 4.29 16.16
CA SER A 4 1.61 5.20 15.63
C SER A 4 1.58 5.07 14.12
N GLU A 5 1.28 6.17 13.41
CA GLU A 5 1.21 6.18 11.95
C GLU A 5 2.52 5.58 11.41
N GLN A 6 2.51 4.28 11.10
CA GLN A 6 3.71 3.61 10.63
C GLN A 6 3.92 4.08 9.21
N SER A 7 4.86 5.00 9.03
CA SER A 7 5.24 5.51 7.73
C SER A 7 5.53 4.35 6.77
N LEU A 8 5.25 4.55 5.48
CA LEU A 8 5.50 3.54 4.45
C LEU A 8 6.94 3.03 4.52
N ARG A 9 7.91 3.92 4.79
CA ARG A 9 9.32 3.58 4.98
C ARG A 9 9.53 2.51 6.05
N VAL A 10 9.00 2.71 7.25
CA VAL A 10 9.15 1.75 8.37
C VAL A 10 8.52 0.40 8.01
N ARG A 11 7.38 0.42 7.31
CA ARG A 11 6.75 -0.81 6.81
C ARG A 11 7.67 -1.52 5.83
N VAL A 12 8.18 -0.81 4.83
CA VAL A 12 9.06 -1.35 3.78
C VAL A 12 10.34 -1.91 4.39
N GLU A 13 11.00 -1.18 5.29
CA GLU A 13 12.21 -1.62 6.00
C GLU A 13 11.96 -2.91 6.81
N LYS A 14 10.79 -3.03 7.45
CA LYS A 14 10.42 -4.25 8.17
C LYS A 14 10.28 -5.47 7.25
N TRP A 15 9.71 -5.31 6.06
CA TRP A 15 9.50 -6.41 5.11
C TRP A 15 10.77 -6.76 4.32
N MET A 16 11.56 -5.75 3.99
CA MET A 16 12.74 -5.87 3.15
C MET A 16 14.03 -6.14 3.94
N GLY A 17 14.01 -5.92 5.26
CA GLY A 17 15.21 -5.88 6.09
C GLY A 17 16.05 -4.63 5.77
N ALA A 18 17.33 -4.65 6.15
CA ALA A 18 18.31 -3.62 5.80
C ALA A 18 18.71 -3.68 4.31
N VAL A 19 17.74 -3.75 3.40
CA VAL A 19 17.98 -3.57 1.97
C VAL A 19 18.46 -2.14 1.76
N SER A 20 19.58 -1.99 1.05
CA SER A 20 20.09 -0.68 0.69
C SER A 20 19.02 0.09 -0.08
N ALA A 21 18.77 1.33 0.32
CA ALA A 21 17.76 2.20 -0.28
C ALA A 21 17.93 2.39 -1.79
N GLY A 22 19.13 2.10 -2.34
CA GLY A 22 19.40 2.12 -3.77
C GLY A 22 18.67 1.05 -4.59
N HIS A 23 18.07 0.06 -3.95
CA HIS A 23 17.33 -1.03 -4.58
C HIS A 23 15.80 -0.87 -4.52
N LEU A 24 15.31 0.23 -3.92
CA LEU A 24 13.90 0.48 -3.69
C LEU A 24 13.43 1.63 -4.60
N HIS A 25 12.58 1.32 -5.56
CA HIS A 25 12.02 2.31 -6.49
C HIS A 25 10.52 2.44 -6.28
N VAL A 26 10.05 3.64 -5.96
CA VAL A 26 8.61 3.92 -5.95
C VAL A 26 8.16 4.13 -7.40
N ARG A 27 7.44 3.15 -7.95
CA ARG A 27 7.06 3.12 -9.36
C ARG A 27 5.79 3.93 -9.63
N SER A 28 4.80 3.87 -8.75
CA SER A 28 3.55 4.61 -8.93
C SER A 28 2.81 4.86 -7.61
N ILE A 29 2.07 5.97 -7.57
CA ILE A 29 1.14 6.28 -6.49
C ILE A 29 -0.24 6.42 -7.11
N HIS A 30 -1.18 5.55 -6.73
CA HIS A 30 -2.56 5.62 -7.19
C HIS A 30 -3.48 6.14 -6.08
N ARG A 31 -4.53 6.85 -6.50
CA ARG A 31 -5.59 7.35 -5.62
C ARG A 31 -6.92 6.76 -6.07
N ILE A 32 -7.50 5.91 -5.24
CA ILE A 32 -8.78 5.27 -5.50
C ILE A 32 -9.89 6.15 -4.90
N ARG A 33 -10.63 6.85 -5.76
CA ARG A 33 -11.68 7.80 -5.33
C ARG A 33 -12.85 7.12 -4.60
N ALA A 34 -13.21 5.90 -5.02
CA ALA A 34 -14.37 5.17 -4.50
C ALA A 34 -14.26 4.73 -3.03
N GLY A 35 -13.06 4.78 -2.43
CA GLY A 35 -12.84 4.34 -1.04
C GLY A 35 -11.80 5.16 -0.29
N ARG A 36 -11.53 6.41 -0.71
CA ARG A 36 -10.48 7.30 -0.13
C ARG A 36 -9.09 6.67 0.07
N CYS A 37 -8.81 5.54 -0.59
CA CYS A 37 -7.57 4.80 -0.43
C CYS A 37 -6.46 5.38 -1.31
N ARG A 38 -5.24 5.45 -0.77
CA ARG A 38 -4.02 5.68 -1.53
C ARG A 38 -3.29 4.35 -1.64
N CYS A 39 -2.78 3.99 -2.81
CA CYS A 39 -1.84 2.87 -2.89
C CYS A 39 -0.55 3.27 -3.58
N VAL A 40 0.55 2.63 -3.16
CA VAL A 40 1.90 2.87 -3.65
C VAL A 40 2.45 1.55 -4.15
N CYS A 41 2.95 1.56 -5.37
CA CYS A 41 3.67 0.46 -5.99
C CYS A 41 5.16 0.69 -5.75
N ILE A 42 5.81 -0.30 -5.15
CA ILE A 42 7.25 -0.29 -4.89
C ILE A 42 7.86 -1.46 -5.65
N GLU A 43 8.77 -1.14 -6.55
CA GLU A 43 9.62 -2.10 -7.20
C GLU A 43 10.90 -2.26 -6.38
N VAL A 44 11.30 -3.51 -6.19
CA VAL A 44 12.47 -3.85 -5.39
C VAL A 44 13.39 -4.73 -6.19
N GLU A 45 14.63 -4.31 -6.34
CA GLU A 45 15.68 -5.06 -7.02
C GLU A 45 16.57 -5.75 -5.99
N ARG A 46 16.56 -7.08 -5.95
CA ARG A 46 17.46 -7.84 -5.07
C ARG A 46 18.56 -8.47 -5.91
N ALA A 47 19.78 -8.00 -5.70
CA ALA A 47 20.96 -8.70 -6.17
C ALA A 47 21.19 -9.94 -5.29
N SER A 48 21.13 -11.13 -5.88
CA SER A 48 21.44 -12.39 -5.20
C SER A 48 22.50 -13.14 -6.01
N GLY A 49 23.76 -12.92 -5.67
CA GLY A 49 24.89 -13.50 -6.40
C GLY A 49 24.97 -12.96 -7.84
N SER A 50 25.01 -13.86 -8.83
CA SER A 50 25.09 -13.53 -10.26
C SER A 50 23.74 -13.09 -10.88
N ALA A 51 22.62 -13.32 -10.18
CA ALA A 51 21.30 -13.00 -10.68
C ALA A 51 20.73 -11.74 -10.02
N CYS A 52 20.16 -10.85 -10.83
CA CYS A 52 19.29 -9.77 -10.37
C CYS A 52 17.84 -10.25 -10.47
N SER A 53 17.12 -10.22 -9.36
CA SER A 53 15.68 -10.48 -9.33
C SER A 53 14.96 -9.21 -8.92
N SER A 54 13.98 -8.76 -9.70
CA SER A 54 13.08 -7.69 -9.31
C SER A 54 11.72 -8.25 -8.94
N PHE A 55 11.11 -7.68 -7.89
CA PHE A 55 9.73 -7.95 -7.54
C PHE A 55 9.01 -6.66 -7.16
N THR A 56 7.69 -6.67 -7.29
CA THR A 56 6.85 -5.49 -7.03
C THR A 56 5.93 -5.76 -5.86
N LEU A 57 5.84 -4.80 -4.95
CA LEU A 57 4.95 -4.79 -3.80
C LEU A 57 3.96 -3.63 -3.91
N PHE A 58 2.71 -3.89 -3.56
CA PHE A 58 1.69 -2.87 -3.45
C PHE A 58 1.37 -2.62 -1.98
N PHE A 59 1.45 -1.36 -1.57
CA PHE A 59 1.04 -0.91 -0.25
C PHE A 59 -0.19 -0.03 -0.36
N PHE A 60 -1.22 -0.32 0.42
CA PHE A 60 -2.48 0.39 0.49
C PHE A 60 -2.56 1.13 1.82
N ARG A 61 -2.94 2.41 1.78
CA ARG A 61 -3.20 3.20 2.98
C ARG A 61 -4.61 2.92 3.46
N HIS A 62 -4.71 2.43 4.69
CA HIS A 62 -5.98 2.17 5.38
C HIS A 62 -6.43 3.43 6.13
N ASP A 63 -7.68 3.44 6.58
CA ASP A 63 -8.29 4.61 7.26
C ASP A 63 -7.67 4.90 8.63
N ASP A 64 -7.02 3.91 9.25
CA ASP A 64 -6.20 4.04 10.45
C ASP A 64 -4.87 4.80 10.22
N GLY A 65 -4.60 5.17 8.96
CA GLY A 65 -3.38 5.86 8.54
C GLY A 65 -2.21 4.94 8.22
N ALA A 66 -2.33 3.63 8.47
CA ALA A 66 -1.26 2.66 8.30
C ALA A 66 -1.23 2.08 6.86
N TRP A 67 -0.05 1.60 6.44
CA TRP A 67 0.21 1.05 5.10
C TRP A 67 0.25 -0.49 5.00
N HIS A 68 -0.76 -1.15 4.45
CA HIS A 68 -0.85 -2.62 4.43
C HIS A 68 -0.63 -3.17 3.01
N VAL A 69 -0.21 -4.44 2.89
CA VAL A 69 -0.01 -5.10 1.56
C VAL A 69 -1.30 -5.65 0.96
N TYR A 70 -2.40 -5.58 1.71
CA TYR A 70 -3.74 -5.95 1.24
C TYR A 70 -4.59 -4.69 1.07
N PRO A 71 -5.49 -4.66 0.07
CA PRO A 71 -6.40 -3.54 -0.11
C PRO A 71 -7.26 -3.35 1.15
N PRO A 72 -7.61 -2.10 1.52
CA PRO A 72 -8.63 -1.88 2.53
C PRO A 72 -9.91 -2.58 2.11
N GLU A 73 -10.71 -2.99 3.10
CA GLU A 73 -12.02 -3.54 2.80
C GLU A 73 -12.72 -2.58 1.85
N SER A 74 -13.11 -3.09 0.68
CA SER A 74 -13.89 -2.30 -0.24
C SER A 74 -15.13 -1.84 0.53
N VAL A 75 -15.53 -0.58 0.34
CA VAL A 75 -16.91 -0.18 0.64
C VAL A 75 -17.75 -1.11 -0.23
N ARG A 76 -18.19 -2.23 0.35
CA ARG A 76 -18.97 -3.21 -0.36
C ARG A 76 -20.20 -2.45 -0.86
N PRO A 77 -20.59 -2.60 -2.12
CA PRO A 77 -21.84 -2.03 -2.59
C PRO A 77 -22.95 -2.53 -1.66
N ALA A 78 -23.42 -1.66 -0.77
CA ALA A 78 -24.49 -1.92 0.14
C ALA A 78 -25.79 -1.48 -0.54
N MET A 79 -26.85 -2.27 -0.40
CA MET A 79 -28.17 -1.86 -0.85
C MET A 79 -28.62 -0.68 0.02
N SER A 80 -28.35 0.54 -0.46
CA SER A 80 -28.83 1.77 0.15
C SER A 80 -30.32 1.90 -0.17
N ILE A 81 -31.16 2.08 0.85
CA ILE A 81 -32.52 2.56 0.64
C ILE A 81 -32.41 4.01 0.19
N GLY A 82 -32.37 4.21 -1.13
CA GLY A 82 -32.58 5.53 -1.69
C GLY A 82 -34.02 5.92 -1.38
N ARG A 83 -34.23 6.94 -0.55
CA ARG A 83 -35.56 7.57 -0.46
C ARG A 83 -35.84 8.17 -1.83
N LEU A 84 -36.57 7.44 -2.67
CA LEU A 84 -37.19 8.01 -3.85
C LEU A 84 -38.15 9.08 -3.35
N ALA A 85 -37.82 10.35 -3.63
CA ALA A 85 -38.72 11.47 -3.39
C ALA A 85 -39.95 11.28 -4.29
N ALA A 86 -41.13 11.51 -3.70
CA ALA A 86 -42.44 11.39 -4.35
C ALA A 86 -42.69 12.54 -5.33
#